data_AF-A0A359G241-F1
#
_entry.id   AF-A0A359G241-F1
#
_cell.length_a   1.000
_cell.length_b   1.000
_cell.length_c   1.000
_cell.angle_alpha   90.00
_cell.angle_beta   90.00
_cell.angle_gamma   90.00
#
_symmetry.space_group_name_H-M   'P 1'
#
loop_
_entity.id
_entity.type
_entity.pdbx_description
1 polymer ?
#
loop_
_entity_poly.entity_id
_entity_poly.type
_entity_poly.pdbx_seq_one_letter_code
_entity_poly.pdbx_strand_id
1 'polypeptide(L)'
;KIIGTVGALQFEVIQYRLEHEYNASCRWEPISIYKACWIESDDAAQLADFKRRKHTNMAVDKHGRDVFLADTSYALALAQENFKAIRFHFTSEF
;
A
#
# COMPACT_ATOMS: atom_id res chain seq x y z
N LYS A 1 10.98 2.24 -4.85
CA LYS A 1 9.64 1.71 -5.25
C LYS A 1 9.32 0.57 -4.29
N ILE A 2 8.05 0.37 -3.94
CA ILE A 2 7.62 -0.72 -3.06
C ILE A 2 7.00 -1.82 -3.94
N ILE A 3 7.34 -3.08 -3.68
CA ILE A 3 6.74 -4.24 -4.33
C ILE A 3 6.00 -5.04 -3.26
N GLY A 4 4.69 -5.24 -3.46
CA GLY A 4 3.86 -6.11 -2.64
C GLY A 4 3.50 -7.37 -3.42
N THR A 5 3.61 -8.52 -2.77
CA THR A 5 3.29 -9.83 -3.35
C THR A 5 2.34 -10.58 -2.41
N VAL A 6 1.58 -11.53 -2.95
CA VAL A 6 0.70 -12.39 -2.13
C VAL A 6 1.52 -13.49 -1.45
N GLY A 7 2.63 -13.91 -2.07
CA GLY A 7 3.54 -14.91 -1.54
C GLY A 7 5.00 -14.55 -1.81
N ALA A 8 5.88 -14.99 -0.91
CA ALA A 8 7.31 -14.67 -0.94
C ALA A 8 8.02 -15.12 -2.23
N LEU A 9 7.62 -16.26 -2.80
CA LEU A 9 8.19 -16.81 -4.05
C LEU A 9 8.11 -15.82 -5.22
N GLN A 10 7.11 -14.92 -5.22
CA GLN A 10 6.98 -13.93 -6.30
C GLN A 10 8.16 -12.95 -6.34
N PHE A 11 8.86 -12.69 -5.22
CA PHE A 11 10.07 -11.84 -5.24
C PHE A 11 11.21 -12.51 -6.02
N GLU A 12 11.41 -13.81 -5.83
CA GLU A 12 12.41 -14.59 -6.56
C GLU A 12 12.09 -14.64 -8.06
N VAL A 13 10.81 -14.86 -8.40
CA VAL A 13 10.35 -14.85 -9.80
C VAL A 13 10.58 -13.49 -10.45
N ILE A 14 10.28 -12.38 -9.76
CA ILE A 14 10.51 -11.03 -10.29
C ILE A 14 12.01 -10.78 -10.50
N GLN A 15 12.85 -11.13 -9.53
CA GLN A 15 14.30 -10.97 -9.65
C GLN A 15 14.85 -11.77 -10.84
N TYR A 16 14.46 -13.05 -10.96
CA TYR A 16 14.87 -13.91 -12.08
C TYR A 16 14.49 -13.29 -13.43
N ARG A 17 13.25 -12.80 -13.57
CA ARG A 17 12.78 -12.17 -14.81
C ARG A 17 13.52 -10.89 -15.13
N LEU A 18 13.81 -10.04 -14.14
CA LEU A 18 14.60 -8.82 -14.35
C LEU A 18 16.00 -9.13 -14.91
N GLU A 19 16.66 -10.14 -14.36
CA GLU A 19 18.00 -10.53 -14.81
C GLU A 19 17.98 -11.13 -16.22
N HIS A 20 17.02 -12.01 -16.53
CA HIS A 20 17.02 -12.77 -17.79
C HIS A 20 16.31 -12.07 -18.96
N GLU A 21 15.23 -11.33 -18.70
CA GLU A 21 14.47 -10.64 -19.75
C GLU A 21 14.98 -9.21 -19.99
N TYR A 22 15.54 -8.56 -18.97
CA TYR A 22 15.88 -7.13 -19.01
C TYR A 22 17.36 -6.85 -18.71
N ASN A 23 18.17 -7.88 -18.44
CA ASN A 23 19.59 -7.74 -18.07
C ASN A 23 19.79 -6.74 -16.91
N ALA A 24 18.84 -6.72 -15.98
CA ALA A 24 18.77 -5.79 -14.85
C ALA A 24 18.82 -6.55 -13.52
N SER A 25 19.60 -6.06 -12.56
CA SER A 25 19.67 -6.63 -11.21
C SER A 25 18.88 -5.80 -10.20
N CYS A 26 18.37 -6.46 -9.16
CA CYS A 26 17.71 -5.79 -8.05
C CYS A 26 18.11 -6.40 -6.70
N ARG A 27 17.95 -5.63 -5.62
CA ARG A 27 18.10 -6.08 -4.24
C ARG A 27 16.83 -5.74 -3.48
N TRP A 28 16.36 -6.68 -2.67
CA TRP A 28 15.21 -6.48 -1.79
C TRP A 28 15.65 -5.94 -0.43
N GLU A 29 14.92 -4.96 0.07
CA GLU A 29 15.05 -4.45 1.44
C GLU A 29 13.69 -4.62 2.13
N PRO A 30 13.65 -5.29 3.30
CA PRO A 30 12.38 -5.52 3.99
C PRO A 30 11.84 -4.21 4.54
N ILE A 31 10.52 -4.05 4.43
CA ILE A 31 9.77 -2.94 5.03
C ILE A 31 8.76 -3.51 6.02
N SER A 32 8.68 -2.93 7.21
CA SER A 32 7.76 -3.37 8.26
C SER A 32 6.37 -2.77 8.02
N ILE A 33 5.54 -3.50 7.27
CA ILE A 33 4.14 -3.15 7.01
C ILE A 33 3.27 -4.33 7.43
N TYR A 34 2.21 -4.06 8.17
CA TYR A 34 1.20 -5.07 8.52
C TYR A 34 0.24 -5.31 7.35
N LYS A 35 -0.32 -4.25 6.78
CA LYS A 35 -1.29 -4.37 5.67
C LYS A 35 -1.32 -3.14 4.78
N ALA A 36 -1.42 -3.36 3.47
CA ALA A 36 -1.75 -2.33 2.49
C ALA A 36 -3.24 -2.41 2.14
N CYS A 37 -3.87 -1.26 2.00
CA CYS A 37 -5.27 -1.16 1.57
C CYS A 37 -5.48 0.12 0.76
N TRP A 38 -6.35 0.06 -0.24
CA TRP A 38 -6.75 1.26 -0.95
C TRP A 38 -7.74 2.05 -0.11
N ILE A 39 -7.70 3.37 -0.27
CA ILE A 39 -8.61 4.28 0.44
C ILE A 39 -9.39 5.12 -0.55
N GLU A 40 -10.67 5.33 -0.24
CA GLU A 40 -11.56 6.20 -0.99
C GLU A 40 -12.49 6.93 -0.01
N SER A 41 -12.97 8.11 -0.36
CA SER A 41 -13.98 8.82 0.40
C SER A 41 -14.76 9.76 -0.51
N ASP A 42 -16.05 9.91 -0.25
CA ASP A 42 -16.86 10.95 -0.89
C ASP A 42 -16.61 12.34 -0.25
N ASP A 43 -15.98 12.38 0.94
CA ASP A 43 -15.55 13.60 1.62
C ASP A 43 -14.07 13.89 1.34
N ALA A 44 -13.84 14.75 0.34
CA ALA A 44 -12.50 15.17 -0.06
C ALA A 44 -11.73 15.89 1.06
N ALA A 45 -12.42 16.59 1.97
CA ALA A 45 -11.77 17.30 3.07
C ALA A 45 -11.25 16.32 4.12
N GLN A 46 -12.05 15.30 4.47
CA GLN A 46 -11.64 14.24 5.39
C GLN A 46 -10.51 13.38 4.79
N LEU A 47 -10.58 13.04 3.50
CA LEU A 47 -9.52 12.31 2.82
C LEU A 47 -8.21 13.11 2.81
N ALA A 48 -8.27 14.41 2.51
CA ALA A 48 -7.10 15.29 2.56
C ALA A 48 -6.48 15.39 3.97
N ASP A 49 -7.31 15.50 5.01
CA ASP A 49 -6.85 15.49 6.40
C ASP A 49 -6.20 14.15 6.78
N PHE A 50 -6.79 13.03 6.36
CA PHE A 50 -6.20 11.69 6.56
C PHE A 50 -4.84 11.57 5.89
N LYS A 51 -4.74 11.93 4.60
CA LYS A 51 -3.48 11.92 3.85
C LYS A 51 -2.42 12.80 4.49
N ARG A 52 -2.81 13.96 5.03
CA ARG A 52 -1.89 14.86 5.76
C ARG A 52 -1.40 14.24 7.07
N ARG A 53 -2.30 13.70 7.88
CA ARG A 53 -1.96 13.10 9.19
C ARG A 53 -1.17 11.81 9.05
N LYS A 54 -1.45 11.01 8.02
CA LYS A 54 -0.84 9.70 7.75
C LYS A 54 0.17 9.72 6.60
N HIS A 55 0.69 10.90 6.24
CA HIS A 55 1.52 11.08 5.04
C HIS A 55 2.71 10.10 4.93
N THR A 56 3.34 9.74 6.06
CA THR A 56 4.46 8.78 6.11
C THR A 56 4.06 7.38 5.64
N ASN A 57 2.79 7.04 5.77
CA ASN A 57 2.22 5.73 5.50
C ASN A 57 1.31 5.75 4.26
N MET A 58 1.44 6.78 3.44
CA MET A 58 0.71 6.90 2.18
C MET A 58 1.61 6.50 1.01
N ALA A 59 1.04 5.73 0.11
CA ALA A 59 1.63 5.38 -1.18
C ALA A 59 0.61 5.59 -2.29
N VAL A 60 1.09 5.56 -3.52
CA VAL A 60 0.28 5.64 -4.73
C VAL A 60 0.54 4.38 -5.54
N ASP A 61 -0.53 3.68 -5.94
CA ASP A 61 -0.40 2.49 -6.77
C ASP A 61 -0.07 2.85 -8.24
N LYS A 62 0.11 1.82 -9.08
CA LYS A 62 0.44 2.00 -10.51
C LYS A 62 -0.67 2.71 -11.32
N HIS A 63 -1.88 2.82 -10.78
CA HIS A 63 -3.04 3.46 -11.40
C HIS A 63 -3.33 4.85 -10.82
N GLY A 64 -2.48 5.36 -9.92
CA GLY A 64 -2.68 6.66 -9.29
C GLY A 64 -3.64 6.64 -8.10
N ARG A 65 -4.04 5.46 -7.60
CA ARG A 65 -4.94 5.34 -6.44
C ARG A 65 -4.16 5.43 -5.14
N ASP A 66 -4.77 6.07 -4.15
CA ASP A 66 -4.20 6.19 -2.82
C ASP A 66 -4.22 4.84 -2.08
N VAL A 67 -3.06 4.49 -1.51
CA VAL A 67 -2.85 3.28 -0.73
C VAL A 67 -2.35 3.66 0.66
N PHE A 68 -3.05 3.19 1.68
CA PHE A 68 -2.63 3.30 3.06
C PHE A 68 -1.83 2.05 3.46
N LEU A 69 -0.62 2.27 3.96
CA LEU A 69 0.32 1.26 4.43
C LEU A 69 0.29 1.22 5.97
N ALA A 70 -0.56 0.37 6.54
CA ALA A 70 -0.69 0.26 7.99
C ALA A 70 0.48 -0.52 8.59
N ASP A 71 1.14 0.05 9.61
CA ASP A 71 2.27 -0.59 10.30
C ASP A 71 1.81 -1.72 11.22
N THR A 72 0.60 -1.59 11.79
CA THR A 72 0.01 -2.56 12.73
C THR A 72 -1.49 -2.71 12.51
N SER A 73 -2.07 -3.82 13.00
CA SER A 73 -3.51 -4.04 13.01
C SER A 73 -4.27 -3.00 13.83
N TYR A 74 -3.70 -2.57 14.96
CA TYR A 74 -4.27 -1.53 15.81
C TYR A 74 -4.30 -0.17 15.10
N ALA A 75 -3.22 0.22 14.43
CA ALA A 75 -3.17 1.47 13.68
C ALA A 75 -4.20 1.52 12.55
N LEU A 76 -4.45 0.38 11.89
CA LEU A 76 -5.50 0.23 10.88
C LEU A 76 -6.90 0.39 11.50
N ALA A 77 -7.18 -0.32 12.59
CA ALA A 77 -8.47 -0.23 13.28
C ALA A 77 -8.75 1.21 13.76
N LEU A 78 -7.76 1.85 14.39
CA LEU A 78 -7.87 3.24 14.85
C LEU A 78 -8.08 4.23 13.70
N ALA A 79 -7.50 3.97 12.52
CA ALA A 79 -7.77 4.77 11.33
C ALA A 79 -9.21 4.62 10.86
N GLN A 80 -9.75 3.40 10.83
CA GLN A 80 -11.14 3.15 10.46
C GLN A 80 -12.14 3.77 11.46
N GLU A 81 -11.81 3.78 12.75
CA GLU A 81 -12.64 4.38 13.79
C GLU A 81 -12.66 5.91 13.74
N ASN A 82 -11.50 6.53 13.53
CA ASN A 82 -11.36 7.99 13.49
C ASN A 82 -11.86 8.62 12.19
N PHE A 83 -11.78 7.90 11.08
CA PHE A 83 -12.11 8.40 9.74
C PHE A 83 -13.25 7.59 9.12
N LYS A 84 -14.43 7.71 9.72
CA LYS A 84 -15.62 6.93 9.33
C LYS A 84 -16.14 7.21 7.92
N ALA A 85 -15.78 8.36 7.32
CA ALA A 85 -16.17 8.65 5.94
C ALA A 85 -15.18 8.07 4.92
N ILE A 86 -14.06 7.49 5.37
CA ILE A 86 -13.08 6.82 4.51
C ILE A 86 -13.41 5.33 4.44
N ARG A 87 -13.55 4.84 3.20
CA ARG A 87 -13.66 3.42 2.87
C ARG A 87 -12.27 2.83 2.69
N PHE A 88 -12.03 1.69 3.32
CA PHE A 88 -10.77 0.95 3.24
C PHE A 88 -11.02 -0.35 2.47
N HIS A 89 -10.41 -0.46 1.29
CA HIS A 89 -10.57 -1.59 0.38
C HIS A 89 -9.37 -2.51 0.46
N PHE A 90 -9.62 -3.81 0.70
CA PHE A 90 -8.58 -4.84 0.81
C PHE A 90 -8.41 -5.66 -0.47
N THR A 91 -9.30 -5.47 -1.43
CA THR A 91 -9.29 -6.07 -2.77
C THR A 91 -9.10 -4.96 -3.79
N SER A 92 -8.56 -5.29 -4.96
CA SER A 92 -8.36 -4.31 -6.04
C SER A 92 -9.62 -4.04 -6.86
N GLU A 93 -10.63 -4.91 -6.71
CA GLU A 93 -11.97 -4.79 -7.28
C GLU A 93 -12.84 -3.99 -6.30
N PHE A 94 -12.82 -2.67 -6.46
CA PHE A 94 -13.65 -1.73 -5.73
C PHE A 94 -13.92 -0.48 -6.56
#